data_AF-A0A0J1FKJ5-F1
#
_entry.id   AF-A0A0J1FKJ5-F1
#
_cell.length_a   1.000
_cell.length_b   1.000
_cell.length_c   1.000
_cell.angle_alpha   90.00
_cell.angle_beta   90.00
_cell.angle_gamma   90.00
#
_symmetry.space_group_name_H-M   'P 1'
#
loop_
_entity.id
_entity.type
_entity.pdbx_description
1 polymer ?
#
loop_
_entity_poly.entity_id
_entity_poly.type
_entity_poly.pdbx_seq_one_letter_code
_entity_poly.pdbx_strand_id
1 'polypeptide(L)'
;MDRKKMYEIFPQVGVDSVKFGMSADDVESLWGAPARKSKNFLGNKTEVRDASLVTYDRADDGVAEVGFPSSYAQLTLKGVQVFQQPHAKTIGQLRQLDSDAFEGDGFIVFKNLGVSLSGFRSDDFDALTATAFKLGWWDDELADMTKLVL
;
A
#
# COMPACT_ATOMS: atom_id res chain seq x y z
N MET A 1 6.45 2.66 14.78
CA MET A 1 5.13 3.23 14.41
C MET A 1 4.09 2.71 15.40
N ASP A 2 3.04 3.48 15.66
CA ASP A 2 1.97 3.07 16.58
C ASP A 2 0.83 2.39 15.81
N ARG A 3 0.57 1.10 16.08
CA ARG A 3 -0.51 0.32 15.44
C ARG A 3 -1.91 0.73 15.90
N LYS A 4 -2.04 1.43 17.04
CA LYS A 4 -3.31 1.93 17.57
C LYS A 4 -3.69 3.30 16.99
N LYS A 5 -2.79 3.94 16.27
CA LYS A 5 -3.06 5.21 15.57
C LYS A 5 -3.82 4.93 14.28
N MET A 6 -4.68 5.86 13.89
CA MET A 6 -5.26 5.90 12.56
C MET A 6 -4.22 6.37 11.53
N TYR A 7 -4.16 5.70 10.38
CA TYR A 7 -3.40 6.15 9.21
C TYR A 7 -4.36 6.35 8.04
N GLU A 8 -4.12 7.39 7.25
CA GLU A 8 -4.89 7.70 6.05
C GLU A 8 -4.01 7.62 4.81
N ILE A 9 -4.46 6.84 3.82
CA ILE A 9 -3.89 6.85 2.49
C ILE A 9 -4.49 8.02 1.71
N PHE A 10 -3.61 8.90 1.22
CA PHE A 10 -3.95 9.97 0.30
C PHE A 10 -3.61 9.50 -1.12
N PRO A 11 -4.61 9.23 -1.98
CA PRO A 11 -4.39 8.68 -3.32
C PRO A 11 -3.32 9.43 -4.10
N GLN A 12 -2.36 8.69 -4.66
CA GLN A 12 -1.23 9.20 -5.45
C GLN A 12 -0.32 10.22 -4.74
N VAL A 13 -0.52 10.47 -3.44
CA VAL A 13 0.27 11.43 -2.65
C VAL A 13 1.15 10.71 -1.62
N GLY A 14 0.59 9.74 -0.89
CA GLY A 14 1.32 9.00 0.14
C GLY A 14 0.41 8.53 1.27
N VAL A 15 1.00 8.36 2.46
CA VAL A 15 0.28 7.93 3.67
C VAL A 15 0.63 8.86 4.82
N ASP A 16 -0.40 9.49 5.39
CA ASP A 16 -0.26 10.34 6.56
C ASP A 16 0.79 11.45 6.33
N SER A 17 1.88 11.49 7.12
CA SER A 17 2.98 12.46 6.94
C SER A 17 3.98 12.09 5.82
N VAL A 18 4.02 10.83 5.38
CA VAL A 18 4.98 10.36 4.37
C VAL A 18 4.38 10.50 2.99
N LYS A 19 5.14 11.11 2.08
CA LYS A 19 4.75 11.34 0.70
C LYS A 19 5.64 10.55 -0.26
N PHE A 20 5.09 10.19 -1.41
CA PHE A 20 5.89 9.62 -2.49
C PHE A 20 7.00 10.58 -2.90
N GLY A 21 8.18 10.04 -3.23
CA GLY A 21 9.38 10.81 -3.56
C GLY A 21 10.18 11.33 -2.36
N MET A 22 9.69 11.21 -1.12
CA MET A 22 10.50 11.53 0.08
C MET A 22 11.72 10.61 0.18
N SER A 23 12.83 11.13 0.70
CA SER A 23 14.02 10.31 0.94
C SER A 23 13.86 9.44 2.19
N ALA A 24 14.75 8.47 2.37
CA ALA A 24 14.74 7.65 3.57
C ALA A 24 14.98 8.45 4.87
N ASP A 25 15.77 9.53 4.79
CA ASP A 25 16.07 10.41 5.93
C ASP A 25 14.85 11.26 6.30
N ASP A 26 14.06 11.69 5.31
CA ASP A 26 12.77 12.37 5.55
C ASP A 26 11.78 11.43 6.26
N VAL A 27 11.68 10.18 5.78
CA VAL A 27 10.80 9.18 6.41
C VAL A 27 11.27 8.86 7.83
N GLU A 28 12.58 8.73 8.05
CA GLU A 28 13.15 8.52 9.40
C GLU A 28 12.86 9.69 10.34
N SER A 29 12.91 10.94 9.84
CA SER A 29 12.57 12.13 10.64
C SER A 29 11.09 12.19 11.04
N LEU A 30 10.20 11.60 10.23
CA LEU A 30 8.75 11.61 10.46
C LEU A 30 8.26 10.41 11.27
N TRP A 31 8.74 9.20 10.95
CA TRP A 31 8.26 7.94 11.50
C TRP A 31 9.26 7.21 12.40
N GLY A 32 10.44 7.81 12.59
CA GLY A 32 11.54 7.23 13.33
C GLY A 32 12.38 6.25 12.51
N ALA A 33 13.47 5.82 13.14
CA ALA A 33 14.42 4.88 12.55
C ALA A 33 13.73 3.55 12.18
N PRO A 34 14.09 2.94 11.03
CA PRO A 34 13.56 1.64 10.65
C PRO A 34 14.16 0.53 11.54
N ALA A 35 13.34 -0.46 11.85
CA ALA A 35 13.75 -1.67 12.57
C ALA A 35 14.61 -2.58 11.69
N ARG A 36 14.41 -2.54 10.37
CA ARG A 36 15.19 -3.31 9.39
C ARG A 36 15.36 -2.54 8.09
N LYS A 37 16.52 -2.66 7.47
CA LYS A 37 16.81 -2.19 6.09
C LYS A 37 17.18 -3.43 5.25
N SER A 38 16.70 -3.49 4.00
CA SER A 38 16.98 -4.58 3.06
C SER A 38 16.99 -4.05 1.63
N LYS A 39 17.25 -4.96 0.67
CA LYS A 39 16.85 -4.80 -0.72
C LYS A 39 15.85 -5.90 -1.07
N ASN A 40 14.88 -5.60 -1.92
CA ASN A 40 14.00 -6.63 -2.49
C ASN A 40 14.69 -7.34 -3.66
N PHE A 41 14.02 -8.33 -4.26
CA PHE A 41 14.55 -9.10 -5.39
C PHE A 41 14.87 -8.23 -6.63
N LEU A 42 14.11 -7.15 -6.82
CA LEU A 42 14.32 -6.16 -7.88
C LEU A 42 15.45 -5.16 -7.55
N GLY A 43 16.08 -5.30 -6.38
CA GLY A 43 17.17 -4.43 -5.92
C GLY A 43 16.72 -3.10 -5.33
N ASN A 44 15.41 -2.85 -5.21
CA ASN A 44 14.86 -1.67 -4.57
C ASN A 44 15.17 -1.71 -3.07
N LYS A 45 15.54 -0.56 -2.51
CA LYS A 45 15.75 -0.45 -1.06
C LYS A 45 14.41 -0.58 -0.36
N THR A 46 14.36 -1.37 0.71
CA THR A 46 13.18 -1.51 1.55
C THR A 46 13.53 -1.31 3.01
N GLU A 47 12.57 -0.77 3.76
CA GLU A 47 12.69 -0.53 5.19
C GLU A 47 11.44 -1.00 5.92
N VAL A 48 11.61 -1.63 7.07
CA VAL A 48 10.51 -2.05 7.93
C VAL A 48 10.49 -1.16 9.17
N ARG A 49 9.35 -0.54 9.46
CA ARG A 49 9.09 0.26 10.66
C ARG A 49 7.99 -0.41 11.47
N ASP A 50 8.39 -1.10 12.54
CA ASP A 50 7.55 -2.03 13.30
C ASP A 50 7.02 -3.19 12.44
N ALA A 51 5.99 -2.97 11.63
CA ALA A 51 5.51 -3.93 10.63
C ALA A 51 5.08 -3.28 9.29
N SER A 52 5.09 -1.95 9.19
CA SER A 52 4.89 -1.27 7.91
C SER A 52 6.17 -1.36 7.07
N LEU A 53 5.99 -1.56 5.76
CA LEU A 53 7.06 -1.62 4.76
C LEU A 53 7.10 -0.30 3.99
N VAL A 54 8.29 0.26 3.78
CA VAL A 54 8.52 1.37 2.86
C VAL A 54 9.50 0.90 1.80
N THR A 55 9.11 1.01 0.53
CA THR A 55 9.99 0.73 -0.62
C THR A 55 10.38 2.03 -1.29
N TYR A 56 11.65 2.14 -1.65
CA TYR A 56 12.20 3.29 -2.37
C TYR A 56 12.50 2.89 -3.81
N ASP A 57 12.13 3.75 -4.75
CA ASP A 57 12.46 3.56 -6.17
C ASP A 57 13.96 3.78 -6.35
N ARG A 58 14.60 2.85 -7.08
CA ARG A 58 16.02 2.95 -7.40
C ARG A 58 16.36 4.11 -8.34
N ALA A 59 15.40 4.58 -9.14
CA ALA A 59 15.63 5.65 -10.10
C ALA A 59 15.86 7.01 -9.44
N ASP A 60 15.15 7.28 -8.33
CA ASP A 60 15.16 8.59 -7.65
C ASP A 60 15.45 8.51 -6.14
N ASP A 61 15.66 7.30 -5.59
CA ASP A 61 15.81 7.01 -4.16
C ASP A 61 14.65 7.51 -3.28
N GLY A 62 13.51 7.83 -3.90
CA GLY A 62 12.32 8.35 -3.24
C GLY A 62 11.31 7.25 -2.89
N VAL A 63 10.45 7.50 -1.88
CA VAL A 63 9.37 6.57 -1.51
C VAL A 63 8.51 6.25 -2.73
N ALA A 64 8.44 4.96 -3.05
CA ALA A 64 7.64 4.42 -4.14
C ALA A 64 6.36 3.77 -3.64
N GLU A 65 6.44 3.05 -2.53
CA GLU A 65 5.27 2.41 -1.92
C GLU A 65 5.39 2.34 -0.39
N VAL A 66 4.23 2.29 0.27
CA VAL A 66 4.10 2.06 1.71
C VAL A 66 3.05 0.98 1.95
N GLY A 67 3.50 -0.14 2.49
CA GLY A 67 2.69 -1.30 2.84
C GLY A 67 2.28 -1.32 4.32
N PHE A 68 1.03 -1.68 4.57
CA PHE A 68 0.47 -1.87 5.90
C PHE A 68 -0.17 -3.27 5.99
N PRO A 69 0.28 -4.13 6.91
CA PRO A 69 -0.46 -5.34 7.23
C PRO A 69 -1.69 -5.01 8.08
N SER A 70 -2.66 -5.93 8.13
CA SER A 70 -3.91 -5.82 8.92
C SER A 70 -3.72 -5.49 10.41
N SER A 71 -2.54 -5.78 10.97
CA SER A 71 -2.19 -5.37 12.32
C SER A 71 -2.22 -3.84 12.54
N TYR A 72 -2.21 -3.05 11.47
CA TYR A 72 -2.57 -1.62 11.44
C TYR A 72 -4.06 -1.47 11.11
N ALA A 73 -4.91 -1.98 11.99
CA ALA A 73 -6.34 -2.13 11.72
C ALA A 73 -7.05 -0.81 11.36
N GLN A 74 -6.57 0.33 11.87
CA GLN A 74 -7.14 1.66 11.61
C GLN A 74 -6.52 2.33 10.37
N LEU A 75 -6.51 1.62 9.25
CA LEU A 75 -6.10 2.17 7.95
C LEU A 75 -7.32 2.61 7.15
N THR A 76 -7.30 3.85 6.67
CA THR A 76 -8.40 4.46 5.91
C THR A 76 -7.95 4.96 4.54
N LEU A 77 -8.88 4.96 3.59
CA LEU A 77 -8.72 5.61 2.29
C LEU A 77 -10.04 6.25 1.90
N LYS A 78 -10.09 7.58 1.76
CA LYS A 78 -11.32 8.32 1.41
C LYS A 78 -12.55 7.90 2.25
N GLY A 79 -12.32 7.64 3.54
CA GLY A 79 -13.36 7.18 4.48
C GLY A 79 -13.68 5.67 4.44
N VAL A 80 -13.08 4.90 3.53
CA VAL A 80 -13.16 3.43 3.53
C VAL A 80 -12.25 2.86 4.61
N GLN A 81 -12.81 2.08 5.54
CA GLN A 81 -12.05 1.33 6.53
C GLN A 81 -11.46 0.08 5.88
N VAL A 82 -10.16 0.07 5.58
CA VAL A 82 -9.57 -0.95 4.69
C VAL A 82 -9.67 -2.35 5.29
N PHE A 83 -9.35 -2.51 6.58
CA PHE A 83 -9.33 -3.81 7.26
C PHE A 83 -10.53 -4.07 8.19
N GLN A 84 -11.32 -3.06 8.56
CA GLN A 84 -12.36 -3.19 9.60
C GLN A 84 -13.76 -3.51 9.06
N GLN A 85 -13.85 -4.13 7.89
CA GLN A 85 -15.13 -4.50 7.29
C GLN A 85 -14.97 -5.72 6.38
N PRO A 86 -16.07 -6.40 6.00
CA PRO A 86 -16.00 -7.56 5.12
C PRO A 86 -15.22 -7.27 3.84
N HIS A 87 -14.35 -8.19 3.41
CA HIS A 87 -13.43 -7.97 2.29
C HIS A 87 -14.15 -7.55 1.01
N ALA A 88 -15.26 -8.22 0.68
CA ALA A 88 -16.12 -7.87 -0.46
C ALA A 88 -16.66 -6.43 -0.39
N LYS A 89 -16.94 -5.93 0.82
CA LYS A 89 -17.38 -4.55 1.04
C LYS A 89 -16.24 -3.56 0.81
N THR A 90 -15.03 -3.83 1.31
CA THR A 90 -13.84 -3.02 1.03
C THR A 90 -13.56 -2.96 -0.47
N ILE A 91 -13.47 -4.11 -1.12
CA ILE A 91 -13.21 -4.19 -2.57
C ILE A 91 -14.30 -3.42 -3.33
N GLY A 92 -15.58 -3.63 -3.00
CA GLY A 92 -16.70 -2.95 -3.66
C GLY A 92 -16.66 -1.43 -3.51
N GLN A 93 -16.36 -0.91 -2.32
CA GLN A 93 -16.26 0.53 -2.08
C GLN A 93 -15.06 1.16 -2.80
N LEU A 94 -13.90 0.51 -2.77
CA LEU A 94 -12.72 1.00 -3.50
C LEU A 94 -12.96 0.97 -5.02
N ARG A 95 -13.64 -0.05 -5.54
CA ARG A 95 -14.03 -0.13 -6.95
C ARG A 95 -15.02 0.97 -7.36
N GLN A 96 -15.88 1.41 -6.45
CA GLN A 96 -16.76 2.56 -6.72
C GLN A 96 -15.98 3.87 -6.85
N LEU A 97 -14.86 3.99 -6.15
CA LEU A 97 -13.95 5.13 -6.25
C LEU A 97 -13.01 5.02 -7.46
N ASP A 98 -12.69 3.80 -7.88
CA ASP A 98 -11.86 3.50 -9.03
C ASP A 98 -12.37 2.28 -9.79
N SER A 99 -13.12 2.58 -10.86
CA SER A 99 -13.66 1.55 -11.75
C SER A 99 -12.59 0.84 -12.57
N ASP A 100 -11.38 1.39 -12.63
CA ASP A 100 -10.26 0.88 -13.43
C ASP A 100 -9.34 -0.03 -12.62
N ALA A 101 -9.94 -0.93 -11.84
CA ALA A 101 -9.23 -1.87 -10.99
C ALA A 101 -8.82 -3.14 -11.76
N PHE A 102 -7.74 -3.77 -11.29
CA PHE A 102 -7.15 -4.98 -11.88
C PHE A 102 -6.97 -6.07 -10.82
N GLU A 103 -6.89 -7.32 -11.26
CA GLU A 103 -6.62 -8.48 -10.42
C GLU A 103 -5.69 -9.47 -11.14
N GLY A 104 -4.76 -10.04 -10.36
CA GLY A 104 -3.69 -10.92 -10.83
C GLY A 104 -2.68 -11.18 -9.72
N ASP A 105 -1.98 -12.31 -9.77
CA ASP A 105 -0.88 -12.67 -8.85
C ASP A 105 -1.18 -12.52 -7.35
N GLY A 106 -2.45 -12.69 -6.95
CA GLY A 106 -2.89 -12.56 -5.57
C GLY A 106 -3.13 -11.11 -5.09
N PHE A 107 -3.09 -10.14 -6.01
CA PHE A 107 -3.35 -8.73 -5.76
C PHE A 107 -4.62 -8.24 -6.44
N ILE A 108 -5.27 -7.27 -5.81
CA ILE A 108 -6.26 -6.37 -6.43
C ILE A 108 -5.65 -4.98 -6.45
N VAL A 109 -5.55 -4.35 -7.62
CA VAL A 109 -4.87 -3.06 -7.81
C VAL A 109 -5.86 -2.01 -8.28
N PHE A 110 -6.02 -0.94 -7.51
CA PHE A 110 -6.79 0.26 -7.84
C PHE A 110 -5.83 1.34 -8.34
N LYS A 111 -5.55 1.33 -9.65
CA LYS A 111 -4.53 2.16 -10.28
C LYS A 111 -4.72 3.65 -10.01
N ASN A 112 -5.94 4.16 -10.16
CA ASN A 112 -6.22 5.58 -9.99
C ASN A 112 -6.19 6.00 -8.52
N LEU A 113 -6.46 5.09 -7.59
CA LEU A 113 -6.26 5.34 -6.16
C LEU A 113 -4.80 5.22 -5.73
N GLY A 114 -3.97 4.53 -6.52
CA GLY A 114 -2.60 4.20 -6.12
C GLY A 114 -2.57 3.24 -4.93
N VAL A 115 -3.46 2.24 -4.90
CA VAL A 115 -3.51 1.23 -3.83
C VAL A 115 -3.64 -0.18 -4.37
N SER A 116 -2.89 -1.12 -3.79
CA SER A 116 -3.09 -2.55 -3.98
C SER A 116 -3.50 -3.23 -2.67
N LEU A 117 -4.25 -4.32 -2.80
CA LEU A 117 -4.70 -5.19 -1.74
C LEU A 117 -4.19 -6.61 -2.00
N SER A 118 -3.66 -7.29 -0.99
CA SER A 118 -3.34 -8.72 -1.04
C SER A 118 -3.99 -9.47 0.11
N GLY A 119 -4.35 -10.74 -0.12
CA GLY A 119 -5.01 -11.58 0.89
C GLY A 119 -6.53 -11.37 1.01
N PHE A 120 -7.11 -10.34 0.39
CA PHE A 120 -8.55 -10.04 0.48
C PHE A 120 -9.48 -11.07 -0.19
N ARG A 121 -8.92 -12.08 -0.86
CA ARG A 121 -9.64 -13.24 -1.40
C ARG A 121 -9.63 -14.46 -0.48
N SER A 122 -8.90 -14.42 0.64
CA SER A 122 -8.92 -15.45 1.67
C SER A 122 -9.69 -14.97 2.91
N ASP A 123 -9.92 -15.90 3.83
CA ASP A 123 -10.51 -15.63 5.15
C ASP A 123 -9.44 -15.38 6.24
N ASP A 124 -8.16 -15.31 5.86
CA ASP A 124 -7.05 -15.11 6.79
C ASP A 124 -6.77 -13.62 7.00
N PHE A 125 -7.26 -13.08 8.12
CA PHE A 125 -7.07 -11.68 8.47
C PHE A 125 -5.59 -11.30 8.64
N ASP A 126 -4.75 -12.20 9.14
CA ASP A 126 -3.33 -11.91 9.39
C ASP A 126 -2.51 -11.85 8.09
N ALA A 127 -3.06 -12.37 6.99
CA ALA A 127 -2.48 -12.31 5.66
C ALA A 127 -2.82 -11.03 4.87
N LEU A 128 -3.74 -10.19 5.37
CA LEU A 128 -4.17 -9.00 4.61
C LEU A 128 -3.09 -7.93 4.64
N THR A 129 -2.81 -7.36 3.47
CA THR A 129 -1.96 -6.19 3.31
C THR A 129 -2.62 -5.20 2.36
N ALA A 130 -2.46 -3.92 2.65
CA ALA A 130 -2.81 -2.83 1.76
C ALA A 130 -1.57 -1.96 1.54
N THR A 131 -1.29 -1.64 0.29
CA THR A 131 -0.08 -0.90 -0.09
C THR A 131 -0.47 0.31 -0.90
N ALA A 132 -0.09 1.50 -0.44
CA ALA A 132 -0.19 2.72 -1.22
C ALA A 132 1.06 2.88 -2.09
N PHE A 133 0.93 3.28 -3.35
CA PHE A 133 2.04 3.40 -4.29
C PHE A 133 1.96 4.66 -5.17
N LYS A 134 3.14 5.12 -5.64
CA LYS A 134 3.27 6.28 -6.52
C LYS A 134 2.75 5.98 -7.92
N LEU A 135 2.27 7.01 -8.62
CA LEU A 135 1.81 6.85 -10.00
C LEU A 135 2.89 6.22 -10.89
N GLY A 136 2.49 5.26 -11.72
CA GLY A 136 3.38 4.54 -12.63
C GLY A 136 4.12 3.36 -11.98
N TRP A 137 4.08 3.21 -10.66
CA TRP A 137 4.84 2.17 -9.95
C TRP A 137 4.44 0.73 -10.32
N TRP A 138 3.16 0.53 -10.65
CA TRP A 138 2.57 -0.77 -11.00
C TRP A 138 2.34 -0.93 -12.51
N ASP A 139 2.76 0.03 -13.34
CA ASP A 139 2.31 0.07 -14.73
C ASP A 139 2.80 -1.14 -15.55
N ASP A 140 3.99 -1.66 -15.26
CA ASP A 140 4.53 -2.85 -15.92
C ASP A 140 3.77 -4.12 -15.49
N GLU A 141 3.54 -4.32 -14.19
CA GLU A 141 2.78 -5.46 -13.67
C GLU A 141 1.32 -5.46 -14.13
N LEU A 142 0.70 -4.27 -14.18
CA LEU A 142 -0.69 -4.11 -14.63
C LEU A 142 -0.90 -4.55 -16.09
N ALA A 143 0.16 -4.57 -16.91
CA ALA A 143 0.07 -5.03 -18.30
C ALA A 143 -0.29 -6.51 -18.42
N ASP A 144 0.08 -7.32 -17.41
CA ASP A 144 -0.16 -8.76 -17.37
C ASP A 144 -1.40 -9.13 -16.53
N MET A 145 -2.02 -8.15 -15.85
CA MET A 145 -3.20 -8.36 -15.01
C MET A 145 -4.51 -8.25 -15.78
N THR A 146 -5.57 -8.84 -15.22
CA THR A 146 -6.92 -8.76 -15.79
C THR A 146 -7.74 -7.68 -15.11
N LYS A 147 -8.74 -7.12 -15.80
CA LYS A 147 -9.68 -6.18 -15.14
C LYS A 147 -10.45 -6.89 -14.05
N LEU A 148 -10.58 -6.24 -12.89
CA LEU A 148 -11.36 -6.75 -11.77
C LEU A 148 -12.84 -6.86 -12.15
N VAL A 149 -13.34 -8.09 -12.19
CA VAL A 149 -14.76 -8.41 -12.34
C VAL A 149 -15.29 -8.86 -10.98
N LEU A 150 -16.44 -8.31 -10.56
CA LEU A 150 -17.13 -8.70 -9.33
C LEU A 150 -18.07 -9.89 -9.58
#